data_AF-A0A5C7R3F6-F1
#
_entry.id   AF-A0A5C7R3F6-F1
#
_cell.length_a   1.000
_cell.length_b   1.000
_cell.length_c   1.000
_cell.angle_alpha   90.00
_cell.angle_beta   90.00
_cell.angle_gamma   90.00
#
_symmetry.space_group_name_H-M   'P 1'
#
loop_
_entity.id
_entity.type
_entity.pdbx_description
1 polymer ?
#
loop_
_entity_poly.entity_id
_entity_poly.type
_entity_poly.pdbx_seq_one_letter_code
_entity_poly.pdbx_strand_id
1 'polypeptide(L)'
;MLLLDYANFGRLQAQSIRATEAFRAEARLFVARIHDLVRAVVPFEPDSNLVCLAMNPCGNTGLRTMNRFMRRLHHALSADPDKPLQLGEYFGSITTLKPDAMGPADTRRLLSELGFAEDAICEGDEETDRIVILRHTLMNPFLLDDSREVGYLAGYFDFLGRLIAELLAMES
;
A
#
# COMPACT_ATOMS: atom_id res chain seq x y z
N MET A 1 -13.71 29.23 8.35
CA MET A 1 -13.75 28.14 9.35
C MET A 1 -14.96 27.27 9.01
N LEU A 2 -14.82 25.95 8.92
CA LEU A 2 -15.94 25.04 8.70
C LEU A 2 -16.57 24.67 10.05
N LEU A 3 -17.89 24.57 10.11
CA LEU A 3 -18.61 24.12 11.30
C LEU A 3 -18.38 22.62 11.52
N LEU A 4 -18.28 22.21 12.80
CA LEU A 4 -18.07 20.83 13.21
C LEU A 4 -19.40 20.05 13.24
N ASP A 5 -20.01 19.93 12.07
CA ASP A 5 -21.24 19.17 11.87
C ASP A 5 -21.19 18.36 10.56
N TYR A 6 -22.17 17.47 10.38
CA TYR A 6 -22.25 16.59 9.22
C TYR A 6 -22.47 17.32 7.89
N ALA A 7 -23.09 18.50 7.92
CA ALA A 7 -23.42 19.28 6.73
C ALA A 7 -22.21 20.10 6.23
N ASN A 8 -21.22 20.33 7.09
CA ASN A 8 -20.01 21.10 6.79
C ASN A 8 -18.76 20.21 6.82
N PHE A 9 -18.01 20.19 7.94
CA PHE A 9 -16.78 19.42 8.04
C PHE A 9 -16.98 17.92 7.80
N GLY A 10 -18.14 17.37 8.21
CA GLY A 10 -18.49 15.97 7.96
C GLY A 10 -18.57 15.61 6.48
N ARG A 11 -18.87 16.56 5.58
CA ARG A 11 -18.83 16.29 4.13
C ARG A 11 -17.42 16.00 3.63
N LEU A 12 -16.41 16.69 4.16
CA LEU A 12 -15.00 16.43 3.80
C LEU A 12 -14.56 15.04 4.29
N GLN A 13 -14.93 14.67 5.51
CA GLN A 13 -14.65 13.34 6.05
C GLN A 13 -15.37 12.26 5.24
N ALA A 14 -16.63 12.47 4.88
CA ALA A 14 -17.38 11.53 4.05
C ALA A 14 -16.73 11.33 2.67
N GLN A 15 -16.18 12.38 2.05
CA GLN A 15 -15.45 12.23 0.78
C GLN A 15 -14.15 11.44 0.94
N SER A 16 -13.43 11.66 2.05
CA SER A 16 -12.22 10.89 2.39
C SER A 16 -12.53 9.39 2.57
N ILE A 17 -13.62 9.05 3.23
CA ILE A 17 -14.09 7.66 3.40
C ILE A 17 -14.48 7.04 2.06
N ARG A 18 -15.25 7.75 1.22
CA ARG A 18 -15.62 7.26 -0.12
C ARG A 18 -14.40 7.03 -1.02
N ALA A 19 -13.40 7.92 -0.94
CA ALA A 19 -12.15 7.75 -1.65
C ALA A 19 -11.40 6.49 -1.19
N THR A 20 -11.45 6.16 0.10
CA THR A 20 -10.92 4.90 0.64
C THR A 20 -11.67 3.67 0.14
N GLU A 21 -13.00 3.70 0.11
CA GLU A 21 -13.80 2.61 -0.45
C GLU A 21 -13.45 2.35 -1.93
N ALA A 22 -13.34 3.42 -2.71
CA ALA A 22 -12.93 3.35 -4.11
C ALA A 22 -11.48 2.86 -4.26
N PHE A 23 -10.54 3.38 -3.46
CA PHE A 23 -9.15 2.92 -3.47
C PHE A 23 -9.07 1.42 -3.16
N ARG A 24 -9.86 0.93 -2.18
CA ARG A 24 -9.90 -0.49 -1.84
C ARG A 24 -10.46 -1.33 -2.99
N ALA A 25 -11.52 -0.86 -3.66
CA ALA A 25 -12.06 -1.55 -4.82
C ALA A 25 -11.00 -1.67 -5.93
N GLU A 26 -10.32 -0.57 -6.26
CA GLU A 26 -9.23 -0.56 -7.23
C GLU A 26 -8.04 -1.42 -6.80
N ALA A 27 -7.67 -1.40 -5.51
CA ALA A 27 -6.62 -2.25 -4.95
C ALA A 27 -6.92 -3.74 -5.18
N ARG A 28 -8.18 -4.17 -5.03
CA ARG A 28 -8.57 -5.57 -5.28
C ARG A 28 -8.39 -5.95 -6.75
N LEU A 29 -8.78 -5.07 -7.68
CA LEU A 29 -8.57 -5.27 -9.11
C LEU A 29 -7.08 -5.31 -9.46
N PHE A 30 -6.31 -4.42 -8.85
CA PHE A 30 -4.86 -4.35 -9.02
C PHE A 30 -4.16 -5.60 -8.53
N VAL A 31 -4.47 -6.08 -7.31
CA VAL A 31 -3.93 -7.32 -6.75
C VAL A 31 -4.18 -8.50 -7.68
N ALA A 32 -5.38 -8.63 -8.24
CA ALA A 32 -5.68 -9.67 -9.23
C ALA A 32 -4.86 -9.51 -10.52
N ARG A 33 -4.67 -8.26 -10.98
CA ARG A 33 -3.91 -7.95 -12.20
C ARG A 33 -2.43 -8.30 -12.10
N ILE A 34 -1.80 -8.13 -10.94
CA ILE A 34 -0.35 -8.33 -10.75
C ILE A 34 0.02 -9.67 -10.11
N HIS A 35 -0.92 -10.59 -9.95
CA HIS A 35 -0.76 -11.82 -9.18
C HIS A 35 0.42 -12.71 -9.63
N ASP A 36 0.82 -12.62 -10.90
CA ASP A 36 1.98 -13.34 -11.44
C ASP A 36 3.33 -12.73 -10.99
N LEU A 37 3.34 -11.45 -10.62
CA LEU A 37 4.55 -10.72 -10.20
C LEU A 37 4.75 -10.77 -8.69
N VAL A 38 3.67 -10.56 -7.93
CA VAL A 38 3.69 -10.49 -6.47
C VAL A 38 2.43 -11.09 -5.87
N ARG A 39 2.55 -11.65 -4.67
CA ARG A 39 1.43 -11.89 -3.75
C ARG A 39 1.15 -10.60 -3.00
N ALA A 40 0.03 -9.95 -3.30
CA ALA A 40 -0.35 -8.68 -2.70
C ALA A 40 -1.67 -8.79 -1.92
N VAL A 41 -1.78 -8.05 -0.82
CA VAL A 41 -2.99 -8.02 0.01
C VAL A 41 -3.20 -6.66 0.68
N VAL A 42 -4.45 -6.32 0.96
CA VAL A 42 -4.84 -5.25 1.90
C VAL A 42 -4.91 -5.89 3.29
N PRO A 43 -3.92 -5.67 4.18
CA PRO A 43 -3.80 -6.46 5.41
C PRO A 43 -4.98 -6.32 6.36
N PHE A 44 -5.58 -5.13 6.42
CA PHE A 44 -6.72 -4.82 7.27
C PHE A 44 -7.75 -4.04 6.48
N GLU A 45 -9.02 -4.33 6.73
CA GLU A 45 -10.12 -3.52 6.19
C GLU A 45 -9.96 -2.08 6.71
N PRO A 46 -10.01 -1.07 5.84
CA PRO A 46 -9.92 0.31 6.28
C PRO A 46 -11.15 0.69 7.10
N ASP A 47 -10.93 1.24 8.30
CA ASP A 47 -11.97 1.76 9.18
C ASP A 47 -12.32 3.23 8.89
N SER A 48 -11.39 3.96 8.27
CA SER A 48 -11.47 5.39 7.96
C SER A 48 -10.70 5.71 6.67
N ASN A 49 -9.84 6.72 6.67
CA ASN A 49 -9.15 7.22 5.49
C ASN A 49 -7.77 6.61 5.22
N LEU A 50 -7.43 5.48 5.85
CA LEU A 50 -6.13 4.85 5.77
C LEU A 50 -6.24 3.46 5.16
N VAL A 51 -5.55 3.22 4.04
CA VAL A 51 -5.46 1.91 3.39
C VAL A 51 -4.00 1.49 3.32
N CYS A 52 -3.75 0.19 3.48
CA CYS A 52 -2.42 -0.38 3.41
C CYS A 52 -2.34 -1.48 2.36
N LEU A 53 -1.14 -1.69 1.81
CA LEU A 53 -0.82 -2.80 0.92
C LEU A 53 0.46 -3.50 1.39
N ALA A 54 0.40 -4.82 1.50
CA ALA A 54 1.56 -5.68 1.69
C ALA A 54 1.78 -6.47 0.41
N MET A 55 3.04 -6.65 -0.01
CA MET A 55 3.36 -7.36 -1.25
C MET A 55 4.63 -8.18 -1.09
N ASN A 56 4.59 -9.41 -1.58
CA ASN A 56 5.72 -10.33 -1.61
C ASN A 56 6.01 -10.78 -3.06
N PRO A 57 7.24 -10.61 -3.59
CA PRO A 57 7.61 -11.14 -4.90
C PRO A 57 7.27 -12.63 -5.06
N CYS A 58 6.73 -13.00 -6.21
CA CYS A 58 6.44 -14.41 -6.50
C CYS A 58 7.72 -15.26 -6.42
N GLY A 59 7.61 -16.41 -5.75
CA GLY A 59 8.74 -17.31 -5.49
C GLY A 59 9.62 -16.91 -4.30
N ASN A 60 9.44 -15.71 -3.72
CA ASN A 60 10.18 -15.32 -2.52
C ASN A 60 9.62 -15.98 -1.25
N THR A 61 10.51 -16.64 -0.50
CA THR A 61 10.21 -17.24 0.80
C THR A 61 10.89 -16.53 1.97
N GLY A 62 11.69 -15.49 1.72
CA GLY A 62 12.41 -14.73 2.74
C GLY A 62 11.73 -13.41 3.10
N LEU A 63 11.31 -13.24 4.35
CA LEU A 63 10.70 -11.99 4.83
C LEU A 63 11.64 -10.79 4.70
N ARG A 64 12.95 -11.01 4.87
CA ARG A 64 14.00 -10.01 4.65
C ARG A 64 13.95 -9.42 3.23
N THR A 65 13.85 -10.28 2.23
CA THR A 65 13.76 -9.91 0.81
C THR A 65 12.49 -9.10 0.55
N MET A 66 11.35 -9.54 1.08
CA MET A 66 10.09 -8.80 0.97
C MET A 66 10.19 -7.41 1.59
N ASN A 67 10.74 -7.30 2.79
CA ASN A 67 10.91 -6.02 3.48
C ASN A 67 11.83 -5.08 2.70
N ARG A 68 12.91 -5.60 2.10
CA ARG A 68 13.80 -4.82 1.23
C ARG A 68 13.09 -4.37 -0.05
N PHE A 69 12.33 -5.26 -0.68
CA PHE A 69 11.49 -4.94 -1.85
C PHE A 69 10.52 -3.80 -1.54
N MET A 70 9.77 -3.88 -0.44
CA MET A 70 8.82 -2.84 -0.04
C MET A 70 9.49 -1.49 0.23
N ARG A 71 10.71 -1.49 0.81
CA ARG A 71 11.50 -0.27 1.00
C ARG A 71 12.00 0.33 -0.31
N ARG A 72 12.41 -0.50 -1.27
CA ARG A 72 12.79 -0.06 -2.62
C ARG A 72 11.59 0.52 -3.37
N LEU A 73 10.44 -0.13 -3.28
CA LEU A 73 9.18 0.36 -3.85
C LEU A 73 8.80 1.71 -3.26
N HIS A 74 8.90 1.87 -1.94
CA HIS A 74 8.71 3.17 -1.29
C HIS A 74 9.69 4.23 -1.76
N HIS A 75 10.98 3.88 -1.92
CA HIS A 75 11.98 4.81 -2.44
C HIS A 75 11.62 5.28 -3.86
N ALA A 76 11.14 4.38 -4.73
CA ALA A 76 10.67 4.73 -6.07
C ALA A 76 9.37 5.57 -6.07
N LEU A 77 8.52 5.41 -5.04
CA LEU A 77 7.32 6.23 -4.81
C LEU A 77 7.60 7.55 -4.07
N SER A 78 8.80 7.72 -3.51
CA SER A 78 9.16 8.92 -2.76
C SER A 78 9.61 10.01 -3.72
N ALA A 79 9.34 11.28 -3.38
CA ALA A 79 9.86 12.41 -4.12
C ALA A 79 11.40 12.34 -4.16
N ASP A 80 11.95 12.27 -5.36
CA ASP A 80 13.39 12.40 -5.59
C ASP A 80 13.74 13.90 -5.57
N PRO A 81 14.51 14.39 -4.59
CA PRO A 81 14.84 15.81 -4.46
C PRO A 81 15.66 16.33 -5.65
N ASP A 82 16.31 15.45 -6.41
CA ASP A 82 17.10 15.79 -7.60
C ASP A 82 16.25 15.79 -8.89
N LYS A 83 14.97 15.38 -8.82
CA LYS A 83 14.03 15.43 -9.94
C LYS A 83 12.99 16.54 -9.73
N PRO A 84 12.60 17.26 -10.80
CA PRO A 84 11.49 18.20 -10.73
C PRO A 84 10.24 17.54 -10.16
N LEU A 85 9.62 18.14 -9.14
CA LEU A 85 8.42 17.60 -8.48
C LEU A 85 7.26 17.36 -9.47
N GLN A 86 7.24 18.07 -10.59
CA GLN A 86 6.28 17.86 -11.68
C GLN A 86 6.37 16.48 -12.35
N LEU A 87 7.46 15.72 -12.13
CA LEU A 87 7.65 14.34 -12.62
C LEU A 87 7.23 13.28 -11.58
N GLY A 88 7.00 13.67 -10.32
CA GLY A 88 6.47 12.77 -9.29
C GLY A 88 4.97 12.56 -9.49
N GLU A 89 4.58 11.52 -10.22
CA GLU A 89 3.17 11.29 -10.58
C GLU A 89 2.32 10.91 -9.35
N TYR A 90 2.89 10.15 -8.40
CA TYR A 90 2.17 9.64 -7.23
C TYR A 90 3.08 9.41 -6.02
N PHE A 91 2.52 9.51 -4.81
CA PHE A 91 3.25 9.34 -3.55
C PHE A 91 2.64 8.24 -2.67
N GLY A 92 3.49 7.55 -1.92
CA GLY A 92 3.10 6.59 -0.89
C GLY A 92 4.05 6.68 0.31
N SER A 93 3.58 6.25 1.47
CA SER A 93 4.41 6.12 2.67
C SER A 93 4.54 4.65 3.07
N ILE A 94 5.51 4.29 3.90
CA ILE A 94 5.57 2.95 4.52
C ILE A 94 5.35 3.01 6.03
N THR A 95 4.93 1.89 6.57
CA THR A 95 4.96 1.62 8.01
C THR A 95 5.30 0.15 8.25
N THR A 96 5.39 -0.26 9.51
CA THR A 96 5.73 -1.63 9.88
C THR A 96 4.69 -2.22 10.81
N LEU A 97 4.29 -3.45 10.52
CA LEU A 97 3.42 -4.25 11.37
C LEU A 97 4.26 -5.19 12.22
N LYS A 98 4.14 -5.07 13.55
CA LYS A 98 4.80 -5.97 14.51
C LYS A 98 3.83 -7.06 14.98
N PRO A 99 4.28 -8.31 15.16
CA PRO A 99 3.44 -9.39 15.66
C PRO A 99 2.69 -9.03 16.95
N ASP A 100 3.38 -8.42 17.91
CA ASP A 100 2.81 -8.04 19.21
C ASP A 100 1.63 -7.07 19.09
N ALA A 101 1.68 -6.18 18.08
CA ALA A 101 0.62 -5.20 17.85
C ALA A 101 -0.56 -5.79 17.08
N MET A 102 -0.31 -6.76 16.18
CA MET A 102 -1.36 -7.44 15.40
C MET A 102 -2.04 -8.56 16.19
N GLY A 103 -1.31 -9.21 17.10
CA GLY A 103 -1.71 -10.45 17.71
C GLY A 103 -1.48 -11.69 16.82
N PRO A 104 -1.50 -12.89 17.41
CA PRO A 104 -1.07 -14.12 16.72
C PRO A 104 -2.00 -14.55 15.58
N ALA A 105 -3.30 -14.22 15.65
CA ALA A 105 -4.27 -14.61 14.63
C ALA A 105 -4.04 -13.83 13.33
N ASP A 106 -3.98 -12.49 13.40
CA ASP A 106 -3.73 -11.65 12.24
C ASP A 106 -2.31 -11.80 11.69
N THR A 107 -1.32 -12.03 12.56
CA THR A 107 0.05 -12.33 12.12
C THR A 107 0.09 -13.57 11.24
N ARG A 108 -0.51 -14.69 11.70
CA ARG A 108 -0.58 -15.93 10.92
C ARG A 108 -1.33 -15.74 9.61
N ARG A 109 -2.48 -15.07 9.65
CA ARG A 109 -3.28 -14.78 8.46
C ARG A 109 -2.48 -14.01 7.42
N LEU A 110 -1.84 -12.92 7.82
CA LEU A 110 -1.06 -12.07 6.92
C LEU A 110 0.16 -12.79 6.35
N LEU A 111 0.90 -13.55 7.16
CA LEU A 111 2.01 -14.38 6.68
C LEU A 111 1.54 -15.39 5.62
N SER A 112 0.43 -16.08 5.89
CA SER A 112 -0.15 -17.04 4.95
C SER A 112 -0.60 -16.39 3.63
N GLU A 113 -1.29 -15.25 3.70
CA GLU A 113 -1.71 -14.47 2.52
C GLU A 113 -0.52 -14.02 1.66
N LEU A 114 0.61 -13.68 2.31
CA LEU A 114 1.86 -13.31 1.65
C LEU A 114 2.71 -14.51 1.20
N GLY A 115 2.34 -15.73 1.56
CA GLY A 115 3.04 -16.96 1.16
C GLY A 115 4.22 -17.35 2.05
N PHE A 116 4.26 -16.89 3.30
CA PHE A 116 5.28 -17.26 4.29
C PHE A 116 4.80 -18.36 5.24
N ALA A 117 5.77 -19.09 5.81
CA ALA A 117 5.52 -19.97 6.94
C ALA A 117 5.23 -19.16 8.22
N GLU A 118 4.58 -19.79 9.21
CA GLU A 118 4.20 -19.11 10.46
C GLU A 118 5.40 -18.59 11.27
N ASP A 119 6.57 -19.22 11.10
CA ASP A 119 7.83 -18.91 11.78
C ASP A 119 8.75 -17.99 10.97
N ALA A 120 8.27 -17.39 9.88
CA ALA A 120 9.07 -16.50 9.03
C ALA A 120 9.50 -15.19 9.72
N ILE A 121 8.86 -14.83 10.84
CA ILE A 121 9.23 -13.68 11.65
C ILE A 121 10.21 -14.13 12.73
N CYS A 122 11.41 -13.55 12.73
CA CYS A 122 12.44 -13.84 13.72
C CYS A 122 12.53 -12.70 14.72
N GLU A 123 12.15 -12.95 15.97
CA GLU A 123 12.37 -11.99 17.06
C GLU A 123 13.87 -11.70 17.24
N GLY A 124 14.20 -10.43 17.44
CA GLY A 124 15.59 -9.96 17.62
C GLY A 124 16.36 -9.70 16.32
N ASP A 125 15.79 -10.01 15.15
CA ASP A 125 16.35 -9.62 13.85
C ASP A 125 15.59 -8.41 13.29
N GLU A 126 16.21 -7.24 13.29
CA GLU A 126 15.56 -5.97 12.90
C GLU A 126 15.03 -5.93 11.46
N GLU A 127 15.50 -6.81 10.58
CA GLU A 127 14.99 -6.91 9.21
C GLU A 127 13.83 -7.91 9.07
N THR A 128 13.56 -8.75 10.06
CA THR A 128 12.53 -9.81 9.98
C THR A 128 11.61 -9.90 11.20
N ASP A 129 11.78 -9.07 12.24
CA ASP A 129 10.88 -8.97 13.40
C ASP A 129 9.57 -8.20 13.10
N ARG A 130 9.37 -7.77 11.85
CA ARG A 130 8.23 -6.94 11.41
C ARG A 130 7.97 -7.11 9.91
N ILE A 131 6.75 -6.79 9.49
CA ILE A 131 6.34 -6.75 8.08
C ILE A 131 6.29 -5.29 7.63
N VAL A 132 7.05 -4.91 6.61
CA VAL A 132 6.99 -3.58 5.99
C VAL A 132 5.82 -3.53 5.01
N ILE A 133 4.98 -2.52 5.16
CA ILE A 133 3.78 -2.32 4.33
C ILE A 133 3.73 -0.91 3.76
N LEU A 134 3.12 -0.77 2.59
CA LEU A 134 2.79 0.52 1.99
C LEU A 134 1.51 1.05 2.64
N ARG A 135 1.46 2.36 2.89
CA ARG A 135 0.37 3.06 3.59
C ARG A 135 -0.03 4.32 2.83
N HIS A 136 -1.34 4.47 2.66
CA HIS A 136 -2.00 5.57 1.96
C HIS A 136 -3.01 6.23 2.89
N THR A 137 -2.85 7.54 3.11
CA THR A 137 -3.82 8.35 3.84
C THR A 137 -4.54 9.26 2.85
N LEU A 138 -5.81 9.01 2.62
CA LEU A 138 -6.58 9.63 1.54
C LEU A 138 -7.30 10.89 2.02
N MET A 139 -6.53 11.95 2.28
CA MET A 139 -7.07 13.23 2.75
C MET A 139 -7.47 14.19 1.64
N ASN A 140 -7.12 13.90 0.38
CA ASN A 140 -7.46 14.77 -0.75
C ASN A 140 -8.94 14.56 -1.15
N PRO A 141 -9.82 15.57 -1.00
CA PRO A 141 -11.24 15.40 -1.29
C PRO A 141 -11.57 15.32 -2.79
N PHE A 142 -10.57 15.51 -3.67
CA PHE A 142 -10.74 15.52 -5.13
C PHE A 142 -10.25 14.24 -5.82
N LEU A 143 -9.95 13.18 -5.07
CA LEU A 143 -9.44 11.91 -5.63
C LEU A 143 -10.42 11.20 -6.57
N LEU A 144 -11.72 11.46 -6.40
CA LEU A 144 -12.80 10.86 -7.18
C LEU A 144 -13.40 11.84 -8.19
N ASP A 145 -12.71 12.94 -8.51
CA ASP A 145 -13.20 13.86 -9.53
C ASP A 145 -13.08 13.22 -10.92
N ASP A 146 -14.22 13.10 -11.61
CA ASP A 146 -14.37 12.46 -12.92
C ASP A 146 -13.92 13.37 -14.08
N SER A 147 -13.30 14.51 -13.79
CA SER A 147 -12.84 15.48 -14.77
C SER A 147 -11.67 15.00 -15.65
N ARG A 148 -11.10 13.82 -15.37
CA ARG A 148 -9.98 13.21 -16.11
C ARG A 148 -10.45 12.02 -16.96
N GLU A 149 -9.84 11.82 -18.13
CA GLU A 149 -10.09 10.63 -18.98
C GLU A 149 -9.75 9.31 -18.27
N VAL A 150 -8.74 9.31 -17.40
CA VAL A 150 -8.41 8.21 -16.50
C VAL A 150 -8.51 8.70 -15.05
N GLY A 151 -9.32 8.02 -14.25
CA GLY A 151 -9.48 8.34 -12.83
C GLY A 151 -8.14 8.27 -12.09
N TYR A 152 -7.91 9.19 -11.14
CA TYR A 152 -6.63 9.31 -10.41
C TYR A 152 -6.19 7.98 -9.77
N LEU A 153 -7.13 7.25 -9.18
CA LEU A 153 -6.84 5.96 -8.52
C LEU A 153 -6.40 4.88 -9.51
N ALA A 154 -7.05 4.79 -10.68
CA ALA A 154 -6.65 3.85 -11.73
C ALA A 154 -5.23 4.16 -12.23
N GLY A 155 -4.95 5.44 -12.51
CA GLY A 155 -3.62 5.90 -12.91
C GLY A 155 -2.55 5.62 -11.86
N TYR A 156 -2.88 5.77 -10.57
CA TYR A 156 -2.00 5.40 -9.47
C TYR A 156 -1.62 3.92 -9.51
N PHE A 157 -2.60 3.03 -9.65
CA PHE A 157 -2.33 1.58 -9.68
C PHE A 157 -1.59 1.14 -10.94
N ASP A 158 -1.81 1.78 -12.08
CA ASP A 158 -1.03 1.51 -13.30
C ASP A 158 0.44 1.96 -13.15
N PHE A 159 0.67 3.11 -12.52
CA PHE A 159 2.02 3.52 -12.16
C PHE A 159 2.68 2.56 -11.17
N LEU A 160 1.96 2.16 -10.12
CA LEU A 160 2.46 1.20 -9.13
C LEU A 160 2.83 -0.15 -9.76
N GLY A 161 2.01 -0.64 -10.70
CA GLY A 161 2.29 -1.87 -11.44
C GLY A 161 3.57 -1.79 -12.28
N ARG A 162 3.80 -0.66 -12.97
CA ARG A 162 5.05 -0.41 -13.72
C ARG A 162 6.26 -0.43 -12.79
N LEU A 163 6.21 0.27 -11.66
CA LEU A 163 7.31 0.28 -10.68
C LEU A 163 7.63 -1.12 -10.15
N ILE A 164 6.62 -1.93 -9.85
CA ILE A 164 6.81 -3.31 -9.39
C ILE A 164 7.54 -4.12 -10.47
N ALA A 165 7.07 -4.06 -11.72
CA ALA A 165 7.70 -4.78 -12.82
C ALA A 165 9.16 -4.37 -13.05
N GLU A 166 9.46 -3.07 -13.03
CA GLU A 166 10.81 -2.53 -13.17
C GLU A 166 11.74 -3.00 -12.04
N LEU A 167 11.27 -2.97 -10.79
CA LEU A 167 12.07 -3.38 -9.63
C LEU A 167 12.41 -4.88 -9.65
N LEU A 168 11.48 -5.72 -10.11
CA LEU A 168 11.68 -7.16 -10.25
C LEU A 168 12.63 -7.50 -11.41
N ALA A 169 12.55 -6.76 -12.52
CA ALA A 169 13.46 -6.94 -13.66
C ALA A 169 14.92 -6.62 -13.32
N MET A 170 15.17 -5.73 -12.35
CA MET A 170 16.52 -5.41 -11.87
C MET A 170 17.13 -6.47 -10.93
N GLU A 171 16.33 -7.40 -10.41
CA GLU A 171 16.79 -8.49 -9.52
C GLU A 171 17.03 -9.82 -10.25
N SER A 172 16.68 -9.90 -11.54
CA SER A 172 16.86 -11.07 -12.43
C SER A 172 18.20 -11.04 -13.16
#